data_AF-S4PI30-F1
#
_entry.id   AF-S4PI30-F1
#
_cell.length_a   1.000
_cell.length_b   1.000
_cell.length_c   1.000
_cell.angle_alpha   90.00
_cell.angle_beta   90.00
_cell.angle_gamma   90.00
#
_symmetry.space_group_name_H-M   'P 1'
#
loop_
_entity.id
_entity.type
_entity.pdbx_description
1 polymer ?
#
loop_
_entity_poly.entity_id
_entity_poly.type
_entity_poly.pdbx_seq_one_letter_code
_entity_poly.pdbx_strand_id
1 'polypeptide(L)' 'QPEVDEKEVTDLERDDYQVLYKLGIQAYNQKKWDETVYNMEEALSHFLSWENSCRAECDRQPEQEWSPEFAITVS' A
#
# COMPACT_ATOMS: atom_id res chain seq x y z
N GLN A 1 -32.20 8.62 3.30
CA GLN A 1 -30.84 8.16 3.67
C GLN A 1 -30.01 9.43 3.81
N PRO A 2 -29.35 9.70 4.94
CA PRO A 2 -28.45 10.85 5.01
C PRO A 2 -27.31 10.63 4.00
N GLU A 3 -26.98 11.69 3.27
CA GLU A 3 -25.89 11.71 2.30
C GLU A 3 -24.56 11.77 3.07
N VAL A 4 -23.58 10.96 2.68
CA VAL A 4 -22.26 10.95 3.31
C VAL A 4 -21.47 12.14 2.76
N ASP A 5 -20.93 13.00 3.64
CA ASP A 5 -19.97 14.02 3.21
C ASP A 5 -18.63 13.35 2.92
N GLU A 6 -18.28 13.25 1.65
CA GLU A 6 -17.01 12.66 1.20
C GLU A 6 -15.78 13.35 1.83
N LYS A 7 -15.90 14.62 2.27
CA LYS A 7 -14.81 15.36 2.91
C LYS A 7 -14.53 14.88 4.35
N GLU A 8 -15.50 14.22 4.97
CA GLU A 8 -15.34 13.64 6.32
C GLU A 8 -14.85 12.19 6.26
N VAL A 9 -14.74 11.60 5.06
CA VAL A 9 -14.26 10.22 4.87
C VAL A 9 -12.73 10.20 4.83
N THR A 10 -12.13 9.48 5.78
CA THR A 10 -10.68 9.24 5.84
C THR A 10 -10.39 7.79 5.50
N ASP A 11 -9.45 7.57 4.57
CA ASP A 11 -8.97 6.25 4.19
C ASP A 11 -7.90 5.79 5.19
N LEU A 12 -8.22 4.77 6.00
CA LEU A 12 -7.33 4.21 7.02
C LEU A 12 -6.52 3.01 6.52
N GLU A 13 -6.78 2.53 5.29
CA GLU A 13 -6.08 1.38 4.71
C GLU A 13 -4.99 1.79 3.73
N ARG A 14 -4.95 3.08 3.36
CA ARG A 14 -4.00 3.59 2.37
C ARG A 14 -2.57 3.63 2.91
N ASP A 15 -1.69 2.92 2.23
CA ASP A 15 -0.25 3.03 2.45
C ASP A 15 0.32 4.40 2.00
N ASP A 16 1.41 4.84 2.63
CA ASP A 16 2.09 6.11 2.35
C ASP A 16 2.46 6.29 0.87
N TYR A 17 2.95 5.23 0.20
CA TYR A 17 3.32 5.30 -1.22
C TYR A 17 2.12 5.64 -2.11
N GLN A 18 0.91 5.22 -1.74
CA GLN A 18 -0.31 5.54 -2.48
C GLN A 18 -0.74 6.99 -2.27
N VAL A 19 -0.52 7.55 -1.07
CA VAL A 19 -0.74 8.98 -0.79
C VAL A 19 0.21 9.81 -1.63
N LEU A 20 1.51 9.50 -1.60
CA LEU A 20 2.55 10.18 -2.36
C LEU A 20 2.27 10.13 -3.87
N TYR A 21 1.87 8.97 -4.40
CA TYR A 21 1.50 8.85 -5.81
C TYR A 21 0.32 9.77 -6.20
N LYS A 22 -0.71 9.86 -5.36
CA LYS A 22 -1.85 10.78 -5.60
C LYS A 22 -1.41 12.24 -5.55
N LEU A 23 -0.54 12.62 -4.62
CA LEU A 23 0.04 13.96 -4.55
C LEU A 23 0.87 14.27 -5.80
N GLY A 24 1.66 13.31 -6.28
CA GLY A 24 2.40 13.41 -7.54
C GLY A 24 1.50 13.67 -8.75
N ILE A 25 0.38 12.94 -8.88
CA ILE A 25 -0.61 13.17 -9.95
C ILE A 25 -1.22 14.58 -9.84
N GLN A 26 -1.56 15.02 -8.62
CA GLN A 26 -2.11 16.35 -8.40
C GLN A 26 -1.11 17.45 -8.78
N ALA A 27 0.16 17.30 -8.39
CA ALA A 27 1.24 18.22 -8.76
C ALA A 27 1.48 18.25 -10.28
N TYR A 28 1.44 17.08 -10.94
CA TYR A 28 1.59 16.95 -12.39
C TYR A 28 0.49 17.73 -13.13
N ASN A 29 -0.77 17.54 -12.71
CA ASN A 29 -1.91 18.25 -13.29
C ASN A 29 -1.83 19.77 -13.09
N GLN A 30 -1.18 20.21 -12.01
CA GLN A 30 -0.92 21.63 -11.72
C GLN A 30 0.38 22.15 -12.37
N LYS A 31 1.11 21.32 -13.13
CA LYS A 31 2.40 21.65 -13.76
C LYS A 31 3.49 22.05 -12.75
N LYS A 32 3.39 21.56 -11.52
CA LYS A 32 4.39 21.76 -10.47
C LYS A 32 5.44 20.67 -10.57
N TRP A 33 6.41 20.87 -11.45
CA TRP A 33 7.33 19.80 -11.85
C TRP A 33 8.23 19.33 -10.69
N ASP A 34 8.76 20.24 -9.88
CA ASP A 34 9.60 19.88 -8.74
C ASP A 34 8.83 19.03 -7.72
N GLU A 35 7.60 19.44 -7.38
CA GLU A 35 6.71 18.66 -6.50
C GLU A 35 6.32 17.32 -7.13
N THR A 36 6.16 17.26 -8.46
CA THR A 36 5.84 16.02 -9.16
C THR A 36 6.98 15.01 -9.03
N VAL A 37 8.20 15.44 -9.35
CA VAL A 37 9.39 14.59 -9.28
C VAL A 37 9.58 14.09 -7.85
N TYR A 38 9.56 15.00 -6.87
CA TYR A 38 9.71 14.65 -5.46
C TYR A 38 8.68 13.60 -5.00
N ASN A 39 7.39 13.85 -5.21
CA ASN A 39 6.35 12.92 -4.75
C ASN A 39 6.41 11.57 -5.48
N MET A 40 6.77 11.54 -6.76
CA MET A 40 6.87 10.31 -7.53
C MET A 40 8.08 9.47 -7.10
N GLU A 41 9.23 10.10 -6.85
CA GLU A 41 10.43 9.41 -6.36
C GLU A 41 10.22 8.83 -4.95
N GLU A 42 9.62 9.61 -4.05
CA GLU A 42 9.27 9.14 -2.71
C GLU A 42 8.23 8.00 -2.75
N ALA A 43 7.22 8.10 -3.63
CA ALA A 43 6.26 7.01 -3.82
C ALA A 43 6.94 5.70 -4.24
N LEU A 44 7.90 5.76 -5.18
CA LEU A 44 8.65 4.59 -5.60
C LEU A 44 9.51 4.01 -4.47
N SER A 45 10.22 4.87 -3.72
CA SER A 45 11.03 4.47 -2.58
C SER A 45 10.20 3.73 -1.53
N HIS A 46 9.07 4.31 -1.12
CA HIS A 46 8.16 3.71 -0.15
C HIS A 46 7.52 2.41 -0.65
N PHE A 47 7.11 2.37 -1.93
CA PHE A 47 6.54 1.16 -2.52
C PHE A 47 7.53 0.00 -2.51
N LEU A 48 8.78 0.24 -2.92
CA LEU A 48 9.81 -0.81 -2.93
C LEU A 48 10.14 -1.30 -1.51
N SER A 49 10.16 -0.40 -0.52
CA SER A 49 10.33 -0.78 0.88
C SER A 49 9.17 -1.64 1.39
N TRP A 50 7.94 -1.26 1.07
CA TRP A 50 6.74 -2.01 1.42
C TRP A 50 6.73 -3.39 0.74
N GLU A 51 7.03 -3.45 -0.55
CA GLU A 51 7.07 -4.69 -1.33
C GLU A 51 8.13 -5.65 -0.77
N ASN A 52 9.33 -5.14 -0.48
CA ASN A 52 10.40 -5.95 0.11
C ASN A 52 9.99 -6.52 1.47
N SER A 53 9.32 -5.73 2.31
CA SER A 53 8.81 -6.20 3.60
C SER A 53 7.73 -7.26 3.41
N CYS A 54 6.79 -7.03 2.49
CA CYS A 54 5.73 -7.98 2.16
C CYS A 54 6.29 -9.33 1.69
N ARG A 55 7.30 -9.31 0.80
CA ARG A 55 7.97 -10.52 0.31
C ARG A 55 8.74 -11.24 1.41
N ALA A 56 9.44 -10.50 2.26
CA ALA A 56 10.18 -11.09 3.39
C ALA A 56 9.25 -11.86 4.34
N GLU A 57 8.03 -11.38 4.58
CA GLU A 57 7.03 -12.11 5.38
C GLU A 57 6.52 -13.39 4.70
N CYS A 58 6.43 -13.41 3.36
CA CYS A 58 6.12 -14.61 2.61
C CYS A 58 7.27 -15.64 2.66
N ASP A 59 8.52 -15.21 2.53
CA ASP A 59 9.70 -16.08 2.57
C ASP A 59 10.03 -16.57 4.00
N ARG A 60 9.53 -15.86 5.01
CA ARG A 60 9.66 -16.22 6.44
C ARG A 60 8.56 -17.18 6.90
N GLN A 61 7.56 -17.49 6.07
CA GLN A 61 6.74 -18.67 6.32
C GLN A 61 7.72 -19.85 6.33
N PRO A 62 7.93 -20.56 7.46
CA PRO A 62 8.66 -21.82 7.39
C PRO A 62 7.96 -22.64 6.31
N GLU A 63 8.71 -23.45 5.57
CA GLU A 63 8.12 -24.59 4.87
C GLU A 63 7.11 -25.18 5.86
N GLN A 64 5.82 -24.91 5.67
CA GLN A 64 4.79 -25.56 6.44
C GLN A 64 4.90 -26.96 5.90
N GLU A 65 5.79 -27.75 6.51
CA GLU A 65 5.73 -29.19 6.51
C GLU A 65 4.25 -29.46 6.72
N TRP A 66 3.60 -29.93 5.66
CA TRP A 66 2.19 -30.22 5.63
C TRP A 66 1.95 -31.29 6.68
N SER A 67 1.82 -30.88 7.93
CA SER A 67 1.58 -31.80 9.01
C SER A 67 0.11 -32.21 8.89
N PRO A 68 -0.19 -33.51 8.96
CA PRO A 68 -1.56 -34.01 8.83
C PRO A 68 -2.51 -33.42 9.89
N GLU A 69 -1.98 -32.78 10.94
CA GLU A 69 -2.77 -32.08 11.97
C GLU A 69 -3.45 -30.81 11.45
N PHE A 70 -2.91 -30.12 10.43
CA PHE A 70 -3.52 -28.89 9.88
C PHE A 70 -4.69 -29.18 8.93
N ALA A 71 -4.74 -30.37 8.32
CA ALA A 71 -5.77 -30.75 7.35
C ALA A 71 -7.15 -31.03 7.99
N ILE A 72 -7.23 -31.20 9.31
CA ILE A 72 -8.46 -31.62 10.00
C ILE A 72 -9.34 -30.42 10.39
N THR A 73 -8.78 -29.20 10.47
CA THR A 73 -9.52 -28.00 10.90
C THR A 73 -10.22 -27.22 9.78
N VAL A 74 -10.07 -27.63 8.52
CA VAL A 74 -10.85 -27.12 7.39
C VAL A 74 -11.78 -28.23 6.90
N SER A 75 -12.88 -28.46 7.62
CA SER A 75 -14.00 -29.32 7.20
C SER A 75 -15.30 -28.78 7.77
#